data_AF-A0A2S8BD11-F1
#
_entry.id   AF-A0A2S8BD11-F1
#
_cell.length_a   1.000
_cell.length_b   1.000
_cell.length_c   1.000
_cell.angle_alpha   90.00
_cell.angle_beta   90.00
_cell.angle_gamma   90.00
#
_symmetry.space_group_name_H-M   'P 1'
#
loop_
_entity.id
_entity.type
_entity.pdbx_description
1 polymer ?
#
loop_
_entity_poly.entity_id
_entity_poly.type
_entity_poly.pdbx_seq_one_letter_code
_entity_poly.pdbx_strand_id
1 'polypeptide(L)' 'MLVSDALAQLSAEHRAVVRRSYYQGWSTAQIAADLGIAEGTVKSRLHYALRALRQTLQEMGVVSR' A
#
# COMPACT_ATOMS: atom_id res chain seq x y z
N MET A 1 8.59 -0.94 14.53
CA MET A 1 8.08 0.45 14.44
C MET A 1 6.65 0.33 13.97
N LEU A 2 5.68 0.95 14.64
CA LEU A 2 4.24 0.70 14.44
C LEU A 2 3.80 0.71 12.96
N VAL A 3 4.36 1.59 12.13
CA VAL A 3 4.07 1.66 10.69
C VAL A 3 4.56 0.42 9.92
N SER A 4 5.77 -0.08 10.23
CA SER A 4 6.31 -1.29 9.63
C SER A 4 5.48 -2.52 9.99
N ASP A 5 4.98 -2.57 11.22
CA ASP A 5 4.16 -3.68 11.73
C ASP A 5 2.78 -3.67 11.06
N ALA A 6 2.18 -2.48 10.87
CA ALA A 6 0.93 -2.34 10.11
C ALA A 6 1.09 -2.71 8.62
N LEU A 7 2.21 -2.34 7.99
CA LEU A 7 2.53 -2.73 6.61
C LEU A 7 2.75 -4.23 6.45
N ALA A 8 3.27 -4.91 7.47
CA ALA A 8 3.46 -6.35 7.47
C ALA A 8 2.13 -7.12 7.45
N GLN A 9 1.06 -6.53 7.98
CA GLN A 9 -0.30 -7.12 7.97
C GLN A 9 -1.04 -6.94 6.64
N LEU A 10 -0.55 -6.09 5.73
CA LEU A 10 -1.12 -5.99 4.39
C LEU A 10 -0.84 -7.25 3.56
N SER A 11 -1.72 -7.53 2.61
CA SER A 11 -1.44 -8.53 1.57
C SER A 11 -0.14 -8.18 0.82
N ALA A 12 0.52 -9.19 0.26
CA ALA A 12 1.77 -8.99 -0.49
C ALA A 12 1.58 -7.98 -1.63
N GLU A 13 0.44 -8.03 -2.32
CA GLU A 13 0.10 -7.12 -3.41
C GLU A 13 -0.08 -5.67 -2.93
N HIS A 14 -0.82 -5.46 -1.83
CA HIS A 14 -1.01 -4.13 -1.25
C HIS A 14 0.31 -3.53 -0.76
N ARG A 15 1.11 -4.32 -0.03
CA ARG A 15 2.43 -3.90 0.44
C ARG A 15 3.37 -3.56 -0.72
N ALA A 16 3.33 -4.33 -1.80
CA ALA A 16 4.19 -4.12 -2.96
C ALA A 16 3.97 -2.75 -3.62
N VAL A 17 2.70 -2.32 -3.80
CA VAL A 17 2.39 -1.02 -4.41
C VAL A 17 2.66 0.14 -3.45
N VAL A 18 2.37 -0.01 -2.15
CA VAL A 18 2.64 1.04 -1.15
C VAL A 18 4.14 1.28 -1.02
N ARG A 19 4.96 0.21 -1.00
CA ARG A 19 6.41 0.35 -0.89
C ARG A 19 7.00 1.11 -2.09
N ARG A 20 6.63 0.73 -3.30
CA ARG A 20 7.14 1.40 -4.52
C ARG A 20 6.70 2.86 -4.59
N SER A 21 5.43 3.14 -4.31
CA SER A 21 4.89 4.50 -4.39
C SER A 21 5.46 5.43 -3.32
N TYR A 22 5.44 5.03 -2.04
CA TYR A 22 5.78 5.93 -0.93
C TYR A 22 7.21 5.82 -0.42
N TYR A 23 7.85 4.65 -0.53
CA TYR A 23 9.23 4.48 -0.06
C TYR A 23 10.26 4.63 -1.18
N GLN A 24 9.88 4.29 -2.43
CA GLN A 24 10.79 4.41 -3.58
C GLN A 24 10.44 5.60 -4.48
N GLY A 25 9.31 6.27 -4.26
CA GLY A 25 8.90 7.45 -5.03
C GLY A 25 8.50 7.15 -6.48
N TRP A 26 8.15 5.90 -6.80
CA TRP A 26 7.84 5.50 -8.16
C TRP A 26 6.49 6.04 -8.62
N SER A 27 6.41 6.39 -9.90
CA SER A 27 5.16 6.72 -10.58
C SER A 27 4.29 5.48 -10.79
N THR A 28 2.99 5.70 -11.01
CA THR A 28 2.04 4.63 -11.36
C THR A 28 2.51 3.80 -12.55
N ALA A 29 3.07 4.44 -13.58
CA ALA A 29 3.57 3.77 -14.78
C ALA A 29 4.79 2.87 -14.48
N GLN A 30 5.72 3.34 -13.64
CA GLN A 30 6.87 2.53 -13.22
C GLN A 30 6.43 1.29 -12.44
N ILE A 31 5.46 1.44 -11.53
CA ILE A 31 4.91 0.34 -10.75
C ILE A 31 4.16 -0.65 -11.66
N ALA A 32 3.39 -0.15 -12.61
CA ALA A 32 2.66 -0.97 -13.57
C ALA A 32 3.61 -1.83 -14.42
N ALA A 33 4.67 -1.21 -14.94
CA ALA A 33 5.69 -1.90 -15.73
C ALA A 33 6.44 -2.97 -14.91
N ASP A 34 6.85 -2.65 -13.68
CA ASP A 34 7.58 -3.58 -12.81
C ASP A 34 6.73 -4.78 -12.37
N LEU A 35 5.44 -4.56 -12.09
CA LEU A 35 4.54 -5.61 -11.61
C LEU A 35 3.82 -6.36 -12.75
N GLY A 36 3.98 -5.94 -14.00
CA GLY A 36 3.29 -6.55 -15.15
C GLY A 36 1.77 -6.40 -15.10
N ILE A 37 1.26 -5.26 -14.62
CA ILE A 37 -0.18 -4.98 -14.47
C ILE A 37 -0.56 -3.65 -15.12
N ALA A 38 -1.86 -3.43 -15.36
CA ALA A 38 -2.35 -2.15 -15.87
C ALA A 38 -2.19 -1.01 -14.85
N GLU A 39 -1.95 0.23 -15.31
CA GLU A 39 -1.92 1.41 -14.43
C GLU A 39 -3.22 1.61 -13.64
N GLY A 40 -4.36 1.28 -14.24
CA GLY A 40 -5.66 1.28 -13.55
C GLY A 40 -5.68 0.34 -12.34
N THR A 41 -5.03 -0.83 -12.47
CA THR A 41 -4.86 -1.81 -11.37
C THR A 41 -3.93 -1.27 -10.30
N VAL A 42 -2.85 -0.56 -10.66
CA VAL A 42 -1.98 0.11 -9.66
C VAL A 42 -2.79 1.12 -8.85
N LYS A 43 -3.57 1.98 -9.52
CA LYS A 43 -4.39 3.01 -8.87
C LYS A 43 -5.43 2.40 -7.92
N SER A 44 -6.19 1.39 -8.39
CA SER A 44 -7.18 0.73 -7.55
C SER A 44 -6.55 -0.03 -6.38
N ARG A 45 -5.44 -0.74 -6.63
CA ARG A 45 -4.70 -1.46 -5.59
C ARG A 45 -4.09 -0.52 -4.54
N LEU A 46 -3.58 0.65 -4.93
CA LEU A 46 -3.14 1.69 -3.99
C LEU A 46 -4.31 2.20 -3.13
N HIS A 47 -5.46 2.48 -3.74
CA HIS A 47 -6.66 2.92 -3.02
C HIS A 47 -7.09 1.90 -1.95
N TYR A 48 -7.18 0.61 -2.31
CA TYR A 48 -7.54 -0.42 -1.33
C TYR A 48 -6.43 -0.72 -0.32
N ALA A 49 -5.16 -0.66 -0.71
CA ALA A 49 -4.03 -0.82 0.20
C ALA A 49 -4.00 0.25 1.30
N LEU A 50 -4.25 1.52 0.95
CA LEU A 50 -4.28 2.62 1.92
C LEU A 50 -5.48 2.52 2.87
N ARG A 51 -6.64 2.08 2.37
CA ARG A 51 -7.81 1.81 3.23
C ARG A 51 -7.56 0.66 4.20
N ALA A 52 -6.96 -0.44 3.72
CA ALA A 52 -6.57 -1.56 4.57
C ALA A 52 -5.54 -1.13 5.62
N LEU A 53 -4.54 -0.32 5.23
CA LEU A 53 -3.53 0.19 6.16
C LEU A 53 -4.16 1.08 7.25
N ARG A 54 -5.09 1.97 6.87
CA ARG A 54 -5.85 2.77 7.85
C ARG A 54 -6.61 1.88 8.83
N GLN A 55 -7.29 0.85 8.33
CA GLN A 55 -8.04 -0.09 9.18
C GLN A 55 -7.11 -0.80 10.17
N THR A 56 -5.97 -1.33 9.70
CA THR A 56 -4.97 -1.96 10.57
C THR A 56 -4.44 -1.00 11.64
N LEU A 57 -4.15 0.25 11.25
CA LEU A 57 -3.68 1.27 12.21
C LEU A 57 -4.75 1.64 13.26
N GLN A 58 -6.03 1.60 12.89
CA GLN A 58 -7.14 1.81 13.82
C GLN A 58 -7.28 0.64 14.80
N GLU A 59 -7.16 -0.59 14.33
CA GLU A 59 -7.19 -1.80 15.17
C GLU A 59 -6.01 -1.85 16.14
N MET A 60 -4.85 -1.34 15.72
CA MET A 60 -3.66 -1.19 16.58
C MET A 60 -3.76 0.00 17.56
N GLY A 61 -4.85 0.78 17.54
CA GLY A 61 -5.04 1.94 18.41
C GLY A 61 -4.15 3.14 18.07
N VAL A 62 -3.51 3.15 16.89
CA VAL A 62 -2.57 4.20 16.46
C VAL A 62 -3.31 5.42 15.89
N VAL A 63 -4.48 5.21 15.28
CA VAL A 63 -5.28 6.26 14.65
C VAL A 63 -6.70 6.20 15.19
N SER A 64 -7.24 7.33 15.63
CA SER A 64 -8.65 7.44 16.05
C SER A 64 -9.60 7.40 14.84
N ARG A 65 -10.86 7.01 15.06
CA ARG A 65 -11.86 6.81 14.00
C ARG A 65 -12.10 8.06 13.15
#